data_AF-A0A925B2I6-F1
#
_entry.id   AF-A0A925B2I6-F1
#
_cell.length_a   1.000
_cell.length_b   1.000
_cell.length_c   1.000
_cell.angle_alpha   90.00
_cell.angle_beta   90.00
_cell.angle_gamma   90.00
#
_symmetry.space_group_name_H-M   'P 1'
#
loop_
_entity.id
_entity.type
_entity.pdbx_description
1 polymer ?
#
loop_
_entity_poly.entity_id
_entity_poly.type
_entity_poly.pdbx_seq_one_letter_code
_entity_poly.pdbx_strand_id
1 'polypeptide(L)' 'MIEFGKEICQNVQESATREWLETNGIGGFSSGTISGINTRRYHGLLIAATKPPVGRAVLLSKFEETA' A
#
# COMPACT_ATOMS: atom_id res chain seq x y z
N MET A 1 -1.15 13.01 -14.21
CA MET A 1 -0.66 12.79 -12.83
C MET A 1 -1.88 12.79 -11.92
N ILE A 2 -1.95 11.90 -10.93
CA ILE A 2 -3.06 11.90 -9.95
C ILE A 2 -2.62 12.78 -8.78
N GLU A 3 -3.48 13.71 -8.38
CA GLU A 3 -3.23 14.63 -7.27
C GLU A 3 -4.41 14.59 -6.30
N PHE A 4 -4.10 14.63 -5.00
CA PHE A 4 -5.10 14.72 -3.93
C PHE A 4 -4.84 16.00 -3.13
N GLY A 5 -5.88 16.82 -2.97
CA GLY A 5 -5.81 18.04 -2.18
C GLY A 5 -5.78 17.77 -0.68
N LYS A 6 -5.48 18.82 0.09
CA LYS A 6 -5.36 18.75 1.56
C LYS A 6 -6.67 18.29 2.21
N GLU A 7 -7.80 18.67 1.65
CA GLU A 7 -9.14 18.30 2.09
C GLU A 7 -9.36 16.78 2.10
N ILE A 8 -8.74 16.05 1.17
CA ILE A 8 -8.78 14.58 1.14
C ILE A 8 -7.71 14.02 2.08
N CYS A 9 -6.47 14.51 1.98
CA CYS A 9 -5.33 13.95 2.72
C CYS A 9 -5.41 14.17 4.24
N GLN A 10 -6.11 15.22 4.70
CA GLN A 10 -6.29 15.51 6.14
C GLN A 10 -7.56 14.88 6.72
N ASN A 11 -8.45 14.35 5.88
CA ASN A 11 -9.64 13.64 6.32
C ASN A 11 -9.34 12.13 6.35
N VAL A 12 -9.29 11.54 7.55
CA VAL A 12 -8.94 10.12 7.72
C VAL A 12 -9.95 9.19 7.03
N GLN A 13 -11.23 9.53 7.07
CA GLN A 13 -12.30 8.74 6.46
C GLN A 13 -12.18 8.74 4.94
N GLU A 14 -11.91 9.90 4.33
CA GLU A 14 -11.69 9.97 2.87
C GLU A 14 -10.38 9.31 2.46
N SER A 15 -9.28 9.65 3.13
CA SER A 15 -7.93 9.14 2.81
C SER A 15 -7.78 7.63 3.00
N ALA A 16 -8.49 7.02 3.95
CA ALA A 16 -8.50 5.57 4.13
C ALA A 16 -9.24 4.81 3.00
N THR A 17 -10.04 5.49 2.17
CA THR A 17 -10.77 4.85 1.06
C THR A 17 -10.07 4.98 -0.29
N ARG A 18 -9.02 5.81 -0.39
CA ARG A 18 -8.24 5.99 -1.63
C ARG A 18 -7.01 5.11 -1.58
N GLU A 19 -6.97 4.13 -2.48
CA GLU A 19 -5.95 3.09 -2.52
C GLU A 19 -5.03 3.25 -3.73
N TRP A 20 -3.80 2.78 -3.59
CA TRP A 20 -2.81 2.69 -4.65
C TRP A 20 -2.25 1.27 -4.74
N LEU A 21 -1.77 0.91 -5.94
CA LEU A 21 -1.13 -0.37 -6.23
C LEU A 21 0.04 -0.10 -7.20
N GLU A 22 1.22 -0.56 -6.82
CA GLU A 22 2.42 -0.51 -7.65
C GLU A 22 2.96 -1.94 -7.81
N THR A 23 3.01 -2.44 -9.04
CA THR A 23 3.54 -3.79 -9.33
C THR A 23 4.98 -3.74 -9.79
N ASN A 24 5.79 -4.71 -9.39
CA ASN A 24 7.21 -4.78 -9.78
C ASN A 24 7.48 -5.60 -11.06
N GLY A 25 6.43 -6.05 -11.77
CA GLY A 25 6.55 -6.82 -13.02
C GLY A 25 6.93 -8.30 -12.88
N ILE A 26 7.35 -8.75 -11.69
CA ILE A 26 7.72 -10.16 -11.41
C ILE A 26 6.76 -10.87 -10.45
N GLY A 27 5.57 -10.30 -10.27
CA GLY A 27 4.48 -10.83 -9.43
C GLY A 27 4.43 -10.28 -8.01
N GLY A 28 5.45 -9.51 -7.59
CA GLY A 28 5.40 -8.74 -6.36
C GLY A 28 4.76 -7.37 -6.56
N PHE A 29 4.36 -6.75 -5.46
CA PHE A 29 3.75 -5.42 -5.47
C PHE A 29 3.84 -4.74 -4.11
N SER A 30 3.53 -3.44 -4.14
CA SER A 30 3.29 -2.58 -2.99
C SER A 30 1.88 -2.01 -3.13
N SER A 31 1.14 -1.92 -2.03
CA SER A 31 -0.20 -1.32 -2.07
C SER A 31 -0.59 -0.78 -0.70
N GLY A 32 -1.48 0.20 -0.68
CA GLY A 32 -1.92 0.84 0.55
C GLY A 32 -2.99 1.89 0.31
N THR A 33 -3.45 2.51 1.39
CA THR A 33 -4.22 3.75 1.29
C THR A 33 -3.27 4.94 1.23
N ILE A 34 -3.76 6.11 0.80
CA ILE A 34 -2.95 7.35 0.84
C ILE A 34 -2.58 7.75 2.28
N SER A 35 -3.37 7.32 3.28
CA SER A 35 -3.11 7.53 4.71
C SER A 35 -2.18 6.48 5.34
N GLY A 36 -1.69 5.50 4.58
CA GLY A 36 -0.83 4.43 5.09
C GLY A 36 -1.55 3.41 5.99
N ILE A 37 -2.88 3.42 6.01
CA ILE A 37 -3.70 2.50 6.82
C ILE A 37 -3.90 1.20 6.06
N ASN A 38 -3.55 0.07 6.69
CA ASN A 38 -3.76 -1.25 6.10
C ASN A 38 -5.22 -1.71 6.30
N THR A 39 -6.08 -1.46 5.30
CA THR A 39 -7.50 -1.86 5.28
C THR A 39 -7.74 -3.21 4.58
N ARG A 40 -6.74 -3.73 3.86
CA ARG A 40 -6.79 -5.02 3.15
C ARG A 40 -5.67 -5.95 3.58
N ARG A 41 -5.88 -7.26 3.42
CA ARG A 41 -4.91 -8.33 3.76
C ARG A 41 -3.50 -8.13 3.17
N TYR A 42 -3.40 -7.54 1.98
CA TYR A 42 -2.15 -7.35 1.26
C TYR A 42 -1.75 -5.87 1.10
N HIS A 43 -2.27 -4.97 1.93
CA HIS A 43 -1.66 -3.65 2.07
C HIS A 43 -0.31 -3.79 2.79
N GLY A 44 0.71 -3.18 2.21
CA GLY A 44 2.10 -3.29 2.62
C GLY A 44 3.05 -2.75 1.56
N LEU A 45 4.28 -2.51 1.99
CA LEU A 45 5.36 -1.93 1.20
C LEU A 45 6.19 -2.97 0.46
N LEU A 46 6.09 -4.25 0.86
CA LEU A 46 6.70 -5.36 0.14
C LEU A 46 5.83 -6.62 0.23
N ILE A 47 5.12 -6.92 -0.85
CA ILE A 47 4.43 -8.19 -1.03
C ILE A 47 5.20 -8.99 -2.08
N ALA A 48 5.84 -10.07 -1.64
CA ALA A 48 6.63 -10.94 -2.51
C ALA A 48 5.77 -12.12 -3.00
N ALA A 49 5.84 -12.42 -4.29
CA ALA A 49 5.35 -13.69 -4.85
C ALA A 49 6.49 -14.72 -4.81
N THR A 50 6.47 -15.61 -3.83
CA THR A 50 7.54 -16.61 -3.65
C THR A 50 7.48 -17.73 -4.70
N LYS A 51 6.34 -17.89 -5.38
CA LYS A 51 6.13 -18.81 -6.52
C LYS A 51 5.21 -18.15 -7.54
N PRO A 52 5.69 -17.19 -8.36
CA PRO A 52 4.83 -16.38 -9.23
C PRO A 52 3.89 -17.23 -10.11
N PRO A 53 2.58 -16.87 -10.23
CA PRO A 53 1.91 -15.68 -9.66
C PRO A 53 1.30 -15.90 -8.25
N VAL A 54 1.61 -17.02 -7.59
CA VAL A 54 1.09 -17.41 -6.27
C VAL A 54 2.16 -17.31 -5.16
N GLY A 55 1.85 -17.82 -3.97
CA GLY A 55 2.79 -17.82 -2.84
C GLY A 55 3.06 -16.41 -2.27
N ARG A 56 2.01 -15.58 -2.21
CA ARG A 56 2.11 -14.19 -1.72
C ARG A 56 2.41 -14.16 -0.22
N ALA A 57 3.48 -13.46 0.15
CA ALA A 57 3.85 -13.16 1.52
C ALA A 57 4.03 -11.64 1.69
N VAL A 58 3.44 -11.08 2.75
CA VAL A 58 3.71 -9.70 3.16
C VAL A 58 5.01 -9.70 3.95
N LEU A 59 6.09 -9.18 3.37
CA LEU A 59 7.40 -9.13 4.01
C LEU A 59 7.64 -7.80 4.74
N LEU A 60 7.01 -6.71 4.29
CA LEU A 60 7.03 -5.42 4.97
C LEU A 60 5.62 -4.80 4.95
N SER A 61 4.96 -4.77 6.10
CA SER A 61 3.60 -4.23 6.23
C SER A 61 3.55 -2.71 6.41
N LYS A 62 4.53 -2.15 7.13
CA LYS A 62 4.73 -0.71 7.39
C LYS A 62 6.13 -0.46 7.97
N PHE A 63 6.57 0.79 7.97
CA PHE A 63 7.74 1.26 8.74
C PHE A 63 7.41 2.59 9.40
N GLU A 64 8.16 2.96 10.44
CA GLU A 64 7.96 4.21 11.17
C GLU A 64 9.31 4.94 11.29
N GLU A 65 9.30 6.22 10.88
CA GLU A 65 10.34 7.25 11.08
C GLU A 65 10.71 7.43 12.56
N THR A 66 12.00 7.40 12.94
CA THR A 66 12.47 7.99 14.21
C THR A 66 13.46 9.10 13.94
N ALA A 67 13.35 10.20 14.70
CA ALA A 67 14.21 11.38 14.60
C ALA A 67 15.60 11.18 15.22
#